data_AF-A0A1E7J7I8-F1
#
_entry.id   AF-A0A1E7J7I8-F1
#
_cell.length_a   1.000
_cell.length_b   1.000
_cell.length_c   1.000
_cell.angle_alpha   90.00
_cell.angle_beta   90.00
_cell.angle_gamma   90.00
#
_symmetry.space_group_name_H-M   'P 1'
#
loop_
_entity.id
_entity.type
_entity.pdbx_description
1 polymer ?
#
loop_
_entity_poly.entity_id
_entity_poly.type
_entity_poly.pdbx_seq_one_letter_code
_entity_poly.pdbx_strand_id
1 'polypeptide(L)'
;MTKIELVVPDRLSKIDPELREGLLVGAIREVASTQLKEKEEELEEARKNILKFEEAYHRRFEDFENEFPKEANHRYHEDLVEWSFWNDVYKKADRLAEDLRFVLGKTHEGNSG
;
A
#
# COMPACT_ATOMS: atom_id res chain seq x y z
N MET A 1 3.02 7.60 22.31
CA MET A 1 3.86 6.39 22.26
C MET A 1 2.99 5.19 22.61
N THR A 2 2.94 4.20 21.73
CA THR A 2 2.19 2.96 21.94
C THR A 2 3.16 1.89 22.45
N LYS A 3 2.78 1.14 23.48
CA LYS A 3 3.57 -0.01 23.94
C LYS A 3 3.14 -1.26 23.18
N ILE A 4 4.12 -2.02 22.68
CA ILE A 4 3.92 -3.31 22.02
C ILE A 4 4.62 -4.36 22.89
N GLU A 5 3.89 -5.40 23.29
CA GLU A 5 4.45 -6.55 23.99
C GLU A 5 4.69 -7.68 22.99
N LEU A 6 5.92 -8.20 22.95
CA LEU A 6 6.33 -9.23 22.01
C LEU A 6 6.80 -10.48 22.77
N VAL A 7 6.29 -11.64 22.40
CA VAL A 7 6.81 -12.92 22.90
C VAL A 7 8.01 -13.30 22.04
N VAL A 8 9.20 -13.29 22.64
CA VAL A 8 10.46 -13.65 21.98
C VAL A 8 11.08 -14.88 22.64
N PRO A 9 11.89 -15.67 21.92
CA PRO A 9 12.65 -16.77 22.53
C PRO A 9 13.54 -16.30 23.69
N ASP A 10 13.62 -17.10 24.76
CA ASP A 10 14.43 -16.80 25.97
C ASP A 10 15.92 -16.54 25.68
N ARG A 11 16.43 -16.93 24.51
CA ARG A 11 17.81 -16.63 24.13
C ARG A 11 17.99 -15.15 23.77
N LEU A 12 16.97 -14.49 23.24
CA LEU A 12 16.99 -13.05 22.94
C LEU A 12 17.03 -12.21 24.21
N SER A 13 16.41 -12.65 25.30
CA SER A 13 16.47 -11.92 26.58
C SER A 13 17.86 -11.96 27.23
N LYS A 14 18.70 -12.94 26.86
CA LYS A 14 20.09 -13.11 27.33
C LYS A 14 21.13 -12.31 26.53
N ILE A 15 20.74 -11.71 25.41
CA ILE A 15 21.59 -10.80 24.65
C ILE A 15 21.73 -9.49 25.42
N ASP A 16 22.87 -8.84 25.28
CA ASP A 16 23.12 -7.49 25.79
C ASP A 16 21.93 -6.55 25.44
N PRO A 17 21.40 -5.77 26.42
CA PRO A 17 20.21 -4.95 26.21
C PRO A 17 20.31 -3.94 25.05
N GLU A 18 21.48 -3.31 24.87
CA GLU A 18 21.68 -2.32 23.80
C GLU A 18 21.70 -3.01 22.43
N LEU A 19 22.43 -4.13 22.34
CA LEU A 19 22.46 -4.93 21.12
C LEU A 19 21.07 -5.50 20.78
N ARG A 20 20.31 -5.95 21.80
CA ARG A 20 18.95 -6.47 21.63
C ARG A 20 18.00 -5.41 21.07
N GLU A 21 18.04 -4.19 21.60
CA GLU A 21 17.22 -3.09 21.08
C GLU A 21 17.61 -2.74 19.64
N GLY A 22 18.91 -2.66 19.35
CA GLY A 22 19.43 -2.44 18.00
C GLY A 22 18.96 -3.52 17.00
N LEU A 23 18.96 -4.79 17.41
CA LEU A 23 18.48 -5.90 16.57
C LEU A 23 16.98 -5.81 16.31
N LEU A 24 16.16 -5.49 17.32
CA LEU A 24 14.71 -5.37 17.16
C LEU A 24 14.34 -4.18 16.26
N VAL A 25 14.96 -3.02 16.49
CA VAL A 25 14.74 -1.83 15.66
C VAL A 25 15.26 -2.06 14.23
N GLY A 26 16.42 -2.71 14.08
CA GLY A 26 16.97 -3.10 12.79
C GLY A 26 16.03 -4.02 12.03
N ALA A 27 15.52 -5.07 12.66
CA ALA A 27 14.59 -6.01 12.05
C ALA A 27 13.27 -5.34 11.64
N ILE A 28 12.70 -4.48 12.49
CA ILE A 28 11.49 -3.73 12.14
C ILE A 28 11.73 -2.84 10.91
N ARG A 29 12.87 -2.13 10.86
CA ARG A 29 13.22 -1.29 9.71
C ARG A 29 13.46 -2.10 8.43
N GLU A 30 14.15 -3.23 8.54
CA GLU A 30 14.42 -4.09 7.39
C GLU A 30 13.12 -4.66 6.83
N VAL A 31 12.26 -5.23 7.68
CA VAL A 31 10.95 -5.74 7.29
C VAL A 31 10.08 -4.62 6.70
N ALA A 32 10.05 -3.44 7.34
CA ALA A 32 9.30 -2.30 6.83
C ALA A 32 9.81 -1.84 5.45
N SER A 33 11.12 -1.89 5.20
CA SER A 33 11.70 -1.54 3.90
C SER A 33 11.34 -2.55 2.82
N THR A 34 11.34 -3.84 3.13
CA THR A 34 10.93 -4.88 2.17
C THR A 34 9.44 -4.76 1.86
N GLN A 35 8.61 -4.62 2.88
CA GLN A 35 7.17 -4.43 2.72
C GLN A 35 6.84 -3.16 1.93
N LEU A 36 7.57 -2.06 2.15
CA LEU A 36 7.37 -0.82 1.40
C LEU A 36 7.59 -1.07 -0.09
N LYS A 37 8.66 -1.77 -0.46
CA LYS A 37 8.96 -2.08 -1.85
C LYS A 37 7.85 -2.90 -2.49
N GLU A 38 7.35 -3.93 -1.80
CA GLU A 38 6.21 -4.74 -2.27
C GLU A 38 4.95 -3.88 -2.48
N LYS A 39 4.66 -2.94 -1.57
CA LYS A 39 3.52 -2.01 -1.72
C LYS A 39 3.71 -0.99 -2.83
N GLU A 40 4.93 -0.53 -3.07
CA GLU A 40 5.23 0.33 -4.23
C GLU A 40 5.05 -0.42 -5.56
N GLU A 41 5.42 -1.70 -5.62
CA GLU A 41 5.17 -2.55 -6.78
C GLU A 41 3.65 -2.77 -7.00
N GLU A 42 2.89 -3.06 -5.94
CA GLU A 42 1.43 -3.17 -6.00
C GLU A 42 0.77 -1.87 -6.47
N LEU A 43 1.27 -0.71 -6.01
CA LEU A 43 0.79 0.60 -6.43
C LEU A 43 0.99 0.85 -7.92
N GLU A 44 2.19 0.54 -8.43
CA GLU A 44 2.51 0.68 -9.84
C GLU A 44 1.65 -0.25 -10.71
N GLU A 45 1.39 -1.47 -10.26
CA GLU A 45 0.49 -2.40 -10.96
C GLU A 45 -0.95 -1.91 -10.95
N ALA A 46 -1.48 -1.53 -9.78
CA ALA A 46 -2.83 -1.01 -9.65
C ALA A 46 -3.03 0.24 -10.51
N ARG A 47 -2.06 1.16 -10.49
CA ARG A 47 -2.09 2.38 -11.32
C ARG A 47 -2.10 2.07 -12.80
N LYS A 48 -1.29 1.11 -13.27
CA LYS A 48 -1.30 0.67 -14.67
C LYS A 48 -2.65 0.10 -15.08
N ASN A 49 -3.27 -0.71 -14.22
CA ASN A 49 -4.58 -1.28 -14.53
C ASN A 49 -5.69 -0.22 -14.50
N ILE A 50 -5.69 0.70 -13.52
CA ILE A 50 -6.61 1.85 -13.50
C ILE A 50 -6.47 2.68 -14.79
N LEU A 51 -5.24 3.00 -15.20
CA LEU A 51 -4.98 3.76 -16.42
C LEU A 51 -5.50 3.07 -17.68
N LYS A 52 -5.39 1.73 -17.79
CA LYS A 52 -5.97 0.98 -18.92
C LYS A 52 -7.47 1.20 -19.03
N PHE A 53 -8.19 1.21 -17.90
CA PHE A 53 -9.62 1.47 -17.90
C PHE A 53 -9.94 2.95 -18.20
N GLU A 54 -9.18 3.89 -17.64
CA GLU A 54 -9.33 5.32 -17.94
C GLU A 54 -9.09 5.63 -19.43
N GLU A 55 -8.10 4.99 -20.06
CA GLU A 55 -7.81 5.11 -21.48
C GLU A 55 -8.86 4.38 -22.34
N ALA A 56 -9.32 3.19 -21.92
CA ALA A 56 -10.36 2.45 -22.64
C ALA A 56 -11.70 3.20 -22.67
N TYR A 57 -12.06 3.84 -21.56
CA TYR A 57 -13.34 4.52 -21.38
C TYR A 57 -13.27 6.05 -21.53
N HIS A 58 -12.08 6.62 -21.69
CA HIS A 58 -11.80 8.06 -21.80
C HIS A 58 -12.41 8.91 -20.67
N ARG A 59 -12.54 8.32 -19.48
CA ARG A 59 -13.27 8.86 -18.34
C ARG A 59 -12.62 8.38 -17.04
N ARG A 60 -12.91 9.04 -15.93
CA ARG A 60 -12.47 8.59 -14.60
C ARG A 60 -13.42 7.54 -14.04
N PHE A 61 -12.94 6.76 -13.08
CA PHE A 61 -13.75 5.73 -12.40
C PHE A 61 -15.05 6.30 -11.82
N GLU A 62 -14.98 7.46 -11.18
CA GLU A 62 -16.14 8.12 -10.56
C GLU A 62 -17.22 8.48 -11.60
N ASP A 63 -16.82 8.93 -12.79
CA ASP A 63 -17.75 9.23 -13.88
C ASP A 63 -18.33 7.94 -14.49
N PHE A 64 -17.51 6.89 -14.56
CA PHE A 64 -17.90 5.58 -15.07
C PHE A 64 -18.91 4.87 -14.16
N GLU A 65 -18.74 4.97 -12.84
CA GLU A 65 -19.67 4.44 -11.84
C GLU A 65 -20.99 5.22 -11.81
N ASN A 66 -20.95 6.55 -11.93
CA ASN A 66 -22.14 7.39 -11.88
C ASN A 66 -23.00 7.31 -13.16
N GLU A 67 -22.38 7.15 -14.32
CA GLU A 67 -23.08 7.05 -15.61
C GLU A 67 -23.45 5.61 -15.99
N PHE A 68 -23.41 4.68 -15.04
CA PHE A 68 -23.60 3.25 -15.31
C PHE A 68 -24.98 2.98 -15.97
N PRO A 69 -25.03 2.58 -17.25
CA PRO A 69 -26.30 2.39 -17.95
C PRO A 69 -27.09 1.23 -17.37
N LYS A 70 -28.41 1.38 -17.20
CA LYS A 70 -29.30 0.27 -16.75
C LYS A 70 -29.34 -0.91 -17.71
N GLU A 71 -28.92 -0.71 -18.95
CA GLU A 71 -28.83 -1.72 -20.02
C GLU A 71 -27.36 -2.11 -20.30
N ALA A 72 -26.45 -1.86 -19.35
CA ALA A 72 -25.05 -2.19 -19.51
C ALA A 72 -24.87 -3.69 -19.78
N ASN A 73 -24.06 -4.00 -20.81
CA ASN A 73 -23.71 -5.37 -21.13
C ASN A 73 -22.92 -6.02 -19.98
N HIS A 74 -22.96 -7.35 -19.89
CA HIS A 74 -22.23 -8.10 -18.84
C HIS A 74 -20.75 -7.70 -18.71
N ARG A 75 -20.09 -7.46 -19.85
CA ARG A 75 -18.70 -6.97 -19.90
C ARG A 75 -18.49 -5.61 -19.23
N TYR A 76 -19.46 -4.69 -19.33
CA TYR A 76 -19.38 -3.38 -18.65
C TYR A 76 -19.45 -3.54 -17.13
N HIS A 77 -20.24 -4.50 -16.64
CA HIS A 77 -20.27 -4.85 -15.22
C HIS A 77 -18.95 -5.47 -14.75
N GLU A 78 -18.39 -6.39 -15.53
CA GLU A 78 -17.08 -6.99 -15.22
C GLU A 78 -15.98 -5.94 -15.15
N ASP A 79 -15.92 -5.04 -16.13
CA ASP A 79 -14.93 -3.96 -16.17
C ASP A 79 -15.12 -2.97 -14.99
N LEU A 80 -16.37 -2.65 -14.60
CA LEU A 80 -16.63 -1.84 -13.41
C LEU A 80 -16.11 -2.54 -12.14
N VAL A 81 -16.41 -3.82 -11.96
CA VAL A 81 -15.98 -4.59 -10.79
C VAL A 81 -14.46 -4.67 -10.74
N GLU A 82 -13.81 -4.98 -11.86
CA GLU A 82 -12.35 -5.05 -11.94
C GLU A 82 -11.70 -3.69 -11.68
N TRP A 83 -12.24 -2.61 -12.25
CA TRP A 83 -11.72 -1.26 -12.01
C TRP A 83 -11.92 -0.79 -10.57
N SER A 84 -13.06 -1.11 -9.94
CA SER A 84 -13.31 -0.83 -8.52
C SER A 84 -12.33 -1.58 -7.62
N PHE A 85 -12.04 -2.84 -7.96
CA PHE A 85 -11.07 -3.67 -7.26
C PHE A 85 -9.68 -3.04 -7.32
N TRP A 86 -9.23 -2.60 -8.50
CA TRP A 86 -7.91 -1.96 -8.63
C TRP A 86 -7.82 -0.62 -7.89
N ASN A 87 -8.89 0.17 -7.86
CA ASN A 87 -8.96 1.38 -7.03
C ASN A 87 -8.83 1.08 -5.54
N ASP A 88 -9.48 0.02 -5.06
CA ASP A 88 -9.37 -0.41 -3.67
C ASP A 88 -7.98 -0.94 -3.31
N VAL A 89 -7.36 -1.71 -4.23
CA VAL A 89 -5.98 -2.16 -4.09
C VAL A 89 -5.04 -0.95 -4.01
N TYR A 90 -5.19 0.01 -4.92
CA TYR A 90 -4.40 1.24 -4.91
C TYR A 90 -4.52 1.97 -3.58
N LYS A 91 -5.75 2.26 -3.11
CA LYS A 91 -5.98 2.98 -1.84
C LYS A 91 -5.39 2.25 -0.63
N LYS A 92 -5.48 0.92 -0.59
CA LYS A 92 -4.92 0.11 0.50
C LYS A 92 -3.40 0.10 0.47
N ALA A 93 -2.82 -0.13 -0.71
CA ALA A 93 -1.38 -0.15 -0.89
C ALA A 93 -0.75 1.23 -0.60
N ASP A 94 -1.42 2.31 -1.01
CA ASP A 94 -0.96 3.69 -0.81
C ASP A 94 -0.87 4.03 0.67
N ARG A 95 -1.97 3.77 1.41
CA ARG A 95 -2.01 4.00 2.85
C ARG A 95 -0.95 3.20 3.60
N LEU A 96 -0.77 1.93 3.25
CA LEU A 96 0.25 1.09 3.87
C LEU A 96 1.67 1.54 3.51
N ALA A 97 1.89 1.97 2.26
CA ALA A 97 3.17 2.52 1.84
C ALA A 97 3.48 3.83 2.58
N GLU A 98 2.50 4.72 2.78
CA GLU A 98 2.66 5.94 3.59
C GLU A 98 3.04 5.62 5.04
N ASP A 99 2.32 4.70 5.69
CA ASP A 99 2.62 4.27 7.06
C ASP A 99 4.04 3.69 7.15
N LEU A 100 4.46 2.86 6.19
CA LEU A 100 5.80 2.27 6.13
C LEU A 100 6.89 3.31 5.85
N ARG A 101 6.63 4.28 4.97
CA ARG A 101 7.53 5.43 4.73
C ARG A 101 7.74 6.25 6.00
N PHE A 102 6.67 6.49 6.77
CA PHE A 102 6.75 7.16 8.06
C PHE A 102 7.61 6.38 9.05
N VAL A 103 7.40 5.06 9.19
CA VAL A 103 8.21 4.19 10.07
C VAL A 103 9.69 4.20 9.70
N LEU A 104 10.00 4.29 8.40
CA LEU A 104 11.38 4.35 7.90
C LEU A 104 12.01 5.74 7.99
N GLY A 105 11.25 6.77 8.38
CA GLY A 105 11.71 8.16 8.35
C GLY A 105 11.93 8.70 6.93
N LYS A 106 11.35 8.04 5.92
CA LYS A 106 11.33 8.49 4.53
C LYS A 106 10.06 9.30 4.30
N THR A 107 9.88 10.40 5.01
CA THR A 107 8.83 11.35 4.65
C THR A 107 9.14 11.90 3.26
N HIS A 108 8.12 11.96 2.40
CA HIS A 108 8.19 12.68 1.13
C HIS A 108 8.66 14.10 1.45
N GLU A 109 9.93 14.42 1.15
CA GLU A 109 10.35 15.80 0.93
C GLU A 109 9.64 16.22 -0.36
N GLY A 110 8.35 16.56 -0.22
CA GLY A 110 7.63 17.33 -1.20
C GLY A 110 8.35 18.66 -1.31
N ASN A 111 9.03 18.84 -2.44
CA ASN A 111 9.38 20.12 -3.04
C ASN A 111 8.46 21.24 -2.51
N SER A 112 8.98 22.07 -1.62
CA SER A 112 8.51 23.43 -1.46
C SER A 112 9.51 24.29 -2.19
N GLY A 113 9.16 24.65 -3.43
CA GLY A 113 9.78 25.76 -4.15
C GLY A 113 9.34 27.11 -3.59
#